data_AF-A0A8U0NT42-F1
#
_entry.id   AF-A0A8U0NT42-F1
#
_cell.length_a   1.000
_cell.length_b   1.000
_cell.length_c   1.000
_cell.angle_alpha   90.00
_cell.angle_beta   90.00
_cell.angle_gamma   90.00
#
_symmetry.space_group_name_H-M   'P 1'
#
loop_
_entity.id
_entity.type
_entity.pdbx_description
1 polymer ?
#
loop_
_entity_poly.entity_id
_entity_poly.type
_entity_poly.pdbx_seq_one_letter_code
_entity_poly.pdbx_strand_id
1 'polypeptide(L)'
;MTRKEKDWVIKVQMVQLQSENPHLDDYYYQEYYQKLEKKQTDEELLGRRSKFESLKLVTPYIQKAEAYESVVRIEGSLGQVAVSTCFSPRRAIDAVPHGSQDQETGAASSQRLQVLARIEKMFLQLLEIEGQKDGLPQPCSSEQWNNQIEKLFQALRTPEQNTLEEAADGFLQVLSVRKGKALVARLLPLLPQDRAVSLLLAITHHLPLLVRRDVADQALQMLFKPLGKCISHLTFHELLQGLQGLMLFPPGSSERPVTLVLQNQFGISLLYALLSHGEQLVSLESSLEEPSSDHRAWTDMVVLIAWEIAQMPTASLAEPLAFPSNLLPLFCHHVDKPLVQHLEARME
;
A
#
# COMPACT_ATOMS: atom_id res chain seq x y z
N MET A 1 31.17 -32.11 20.46
CA MET A 1 31.48 -31.86 19.05
C MET A 1 32.94 -31.48 18.87
N THR A 2 33.64 -32.16 17.96
CA THR A 2 35.00 -31.81 17.54
C THR A 2 35.01 -30.51 16.71
N ARG A 3 36.18 -29.86 16.55
CA ARG A 3 36.29 -28.66 15.70
C ARG A 3 35.84 -28.94 14.26
N LYS A 4 36.21 -30.10 13.73
CA LYS A 4 35.82 -30.54 12.38
C LYS A 4 34.30 -30.70 12.23
N GLU A 5 33.63 -31.26 13.23
CA GLU A 5 32.16 -31.37 13.24
C GLU A 5 31.51 -29.99 13.29
N LYS A 6 32.05 -29.06 14.08
CA LYS A 6 31.55 -27.67 14.13
C LYS A 6 31.71 -26.97 12.78
N ASP A 7 32.89 -27.06 12.17
CA ASP A 7 33.16 -26.45 10.86
C ASP A 7 32.27 -27.05 9.77
N TRP A 8 31.98 -28.35 9.84
CA TRP A 8 31.07 -29.03 8.92
C TRP A 8 29.63 -28.52 9.09
N VAL A 9 29.11 -28.44 10.34
CA VAL A 9 27.77 -27.90 10.59
C VAL A 9 27.65 -26.45 10.14
N ILE A 10 28.67 -25.61 10.40
CA ILE A 10 28.71 -24.22 9.93
C ILE A 10 28.62 -24.16 8.41
N LYS A 11 29.40 -24.98 7.70
CA LYS A 11 29.34 -25.03 6.22
C LYS A 11 27.97 -25.45 5.70
N VAL A 12 27.34 -26.45 6.32
CA VAL A 12 25.98 -26.88 5.94
C VAL A 12 24.98 -25.74 6.14
N GLN A 13 25.04 -25.04 7.28
CA GLN A 13 24.17 -23.90 7.55
C GLN A 13 24.42 -22.73 6.57
N MET A 14 25.68 -22.43 6.26
CA MET A 14 26.03 -21.37 5.29
C MET A 14 25.53 -21.69 3.88
N VAL A 15 25.53 -22.95 3.48
CA VAL A 15 24.96 -23.40 2.19
C VAL A 15 23.45 -23.25 2.15
N GLN A 16 22.75 -23.51 3.27
CA GLN A 16 21.29 -23.37 3.33
C GLN A 16 20.82 -21.91 3.20
N LEU A 17 21.67 -20.96 3.55
CA LEU A 17 21.40 -19.52 3.44
C LEU A 17 21.74 -18.96 2.04
N GLN A 18 22.05 -19.82 1.07
CA GLN A 18 22.30 -19.39 -0.30
C GLN A 18 20.99 -19.26 -1.06
N SER A 19 20.66 -18.02 -1.40
CA SER A 19 19.54 -17.69 -2.26
C SER A 19 20.05 -17.08 -3.57
N GLU A 20 19.39 -17.41 -4.68
CA GLU A 20 19.57 -16.74 -5.97
C GLU A 20 18.95 -15.33 -5.94
N ASN A 21 17.92 -15.13 -5.12
CA ASN A 21 17.20 -13.86 -4.92
C ASN A 21 17.10 -13.50 -3.43
N PRO A 22 18.21 -13.12 -2.75
CA PRO A 22 18.21 -12.85 -1.31
C PRO A 22 17.23 -11.75 -0.88
N HIS A 23 16.90 -10.82 -1.77
CA HIS A 23 15.93 -9.75 -1.52
C HIS A 23 14.49 -10.27 -1.34
N LEU A 24 14.16 -11.43 -1.91
CA LEU A 24 12.84 -12.04 -1.77
C LEU A 24 12.83 -13.10 -0.68
N ASP A 25 13.80 -14.02 -0.72
CA ASP A 25 13.83 -15.17 0.18
C ASP A 25 14.17 -14.76 1.62
N ASP A 26 15.03 -13.75 1.79
CA ASP A 26 15.50 -13.22 3.09
C ASP A 26 15.15 -11.73 3.26
N TYR A 27 14.01 -11.29 2.73
CA TYR A 27 13.57 -9.88 2.70
C TYR A 27 13.79 -9.14 4.02
N TYR A 28 13.34 -9.72 5.15
CA TYR A 28 13.43 -9.08 6.47
C TYR A 28 14.87 -8.86 6.93
N TYR A 29 15.76 -9.81 6.61
CA TYR A 29 17.18 -9.69 6.95
C TYR A 29 17.81 -8.57 6.11
N GLN A 30 17.58 -8.57 4.80
CA GLN A 30 18.14 -7.56 3.88
C GLN A 30 17.68 -6.15 4.25
N GLU A 31 16.38 -5.94 4.43
CA GLU A 31 15.78 -4.64 4.81
C GLU A 31 16.29 -4.13 6.16
N TYR A 32 16.48 -5.00 7.13
CA TYR A 32 16.99 -4.61 8.44
C TYR A 32 18.41 -4.04 8.33
N TYR A 33 19.30 -4.73 7.61
CA TYR A 33 20.68 -4.26 7.43
C TYR A 33 20.75 -3.04 6.52
N GLN A 34 19.94 -2.95 5.46
CA GLN A 34 19.84 -1.74 4.63
C GLN A 34 19.43 -0.51 5.45
N LYS A 35 18.45 -0.65 6.36
CA LYS A 35 18.05 0.44 7.27
C LYS A 35 19.14 0.80 8.26
N LEU A 36 19.90 -0.19 8.73
CA LEU A 36 21.02 0.03 9.64
C LEU A 36 22.15 0.81 8.93
N GLU A 37 22.53 0.38 7.73
CA GLU A 37 23.52 1.03 6.86
C GLU A 37 23.09 2.46 6.54
N LYS A 38 21.83 2.69 6.16
CA LYS A 38 21.31 4.05 5.90
C LYS A 38 21.34 4.97 7.12
N LYS A 39 21.01 4.44 8.31
CA LYS A 39 21.13 5.22 9.55
C LYS A 39 22.57 5.59 9.86
N GLN A 40 23.51 4.68 9.59
CA GLN A 40 24.95 4.97 9.74
C GLN A 40 25.38 6.06 8.77
N THR A 41 24.98 5.99 7.49
CA THR A 41 25.30 7.05 6.52
C THR A 41 24.72 8.41 6.93
N ASP A 42 23.49 8.43 7.44
CA ASP A 42 22.85 9.66 7.91
C ASP A 42 23.56 10.23 9.17
N GLU A 43 24.01 9.38 10.09
CA GLU A 43 24.80 9.79 11.28
C GLU A 43 26.22 10.28 10.91
N GLU A 44 26.84 9.68 9.89
CA GLU A 44 28.12 10.11 9.34
C GLU A 44 28.00 11.49 8.69
N LEU A 45 26.93 11.74 7.93
CA LEU A 45 26.61 13.07 7.36
C LEU A 45 26.40 14.13 8.46
N LEU A 46 25.88 13.74 9.63
CA LEU A 46 25.72 14.59 10.81
C LEU A 46 27.02 14.72 11.65
N GLY A 47 28.15 14.17 11.18
CA GLY A 47 29.46 14.29 11.81
C GLY A 47 29.64 13.45 13.09
N ARG A 48 28.69 12.56 13.41
CA ARG A 48 28.73 11.71 14.60
C ARG A 48 29.41 10.39 14.23
N ARG A 49 30.70 10.25 14.52
CA ARG A 49 31.46 9.03 14.22
C ARG A 49 30.97 7.86 15.08
N SER A 50 30.13 6.99 14.52
CA SER A 50 29.82 5.69 15.11
C SER A 50 30.81 4.65 14.59
N LYS A 51 31.65 4.07 15.46
CA LYS A 51 32.62 3.01 15.13
C LYS A 51 31.98 1.60 15.17
N PHE A 52 30.69 1.47 14.89
CA PHE A 52 30.01 0.18 15.00
C PHE A 52 29.98 -0.51 13.64
N GLU A 53 31.01 -1.32 13.36
CA GLU A 53 31.03 -2.21 12.20
C GLU A 53 29.97 -3.29 12.40
N SER A 54 28.85 -3.18 11.67
CA SER A 54 27.80 -4.18 11.74
C SER A 54 28.29 -5.49 11.16
N LEU A 55 28.34 -6.54 11.97
CA LEU A 55 28.69 -7.90 11.54
C LEU A 55 27.57 -8.45 10.63
N LYS A 56 27.61 -8.07 9.35
CA LYS A 56 26.72 -8.58 8.31
C LYS A 56 27.15 -10.00 7.96
N LEU A 57 26.20 -10.92 7.95
CA LEU A 57 26.45 -12.29 7.50
C LEU A 57 26.63 -12.25 5.99
N VAL A 58 27.89 -12.35 5.55
CA VAL A 58 28.20 -12.50 4.13
C VAL A 58 28.16 -13.98 3.82
N THR A 59 27.16 -14.42 3.08
CA THR A 59 27.10 -15.77 2.52
C THR A 59 27.91 -15.78 1.22
N PRO A 60 29.12 -16.35 1.19
CA PRO A 60 29.85 -16.47 -0.06
C PRO A 60 29.03 -17.32 -1.03
N TYR A 61 28.92 -16.88 -2.28
CA TYR A 61 28.28 -17.65 -3.34
C TYR A 61 29.07 -18.94 -3.57
N ILE A 62 28.51 -20.09 -3.23
CA ILE A 62 29.04 -21.39 -3.59
C ILE A 62 28.29 -21.78 -4.85
N GLN A 63 29.01 -22.01 -5.95
CA GLN A 63 28.41 -22.57 -7.16
C GLN A 63 27.66 -23.84 -6.78
N LYS A 64 26.34 -23.87 -7.02
CA LYS A 64 25.55 -25.09 -6.87
C LYS A 64 26.21 -26.13 -7.77
N ALA A 65 26.85 -27.14 -7.18
CA ALA A 65 27.45 -28.22 -7.93
C ALA A 65 26.36 -28.88 -8.79
N GLU A 66 26.70 -29.18 -10.05
CA GLU A 66 25.81 -29.87 -10.98
C GLU A 66 25.14 -31.07 -10.31
N ALA A 67 23.86 -31.26 -10.67
CA ALA A 67 22.93 -32.25 -10.14
C ALA A 67 23.64 -33.46 -9.50
N TYR A 68 23.68 -33.47 -8.17
CA TYR A 68 24.18 -34.60 -7.42
C TYR A 68 23.30 -35.82 -7.73
N GLU A 69 23.87 -36.85 -8.36
CA GLU A 69 23.22 -38.15 -8.51
C GLU A 69 23.02 -38.74 -7.11
N SER A 70 21.80 -38.61 -6.60
CA SER A 70 21.40 -39.01 -5.24
C SER A 70 21.46 -40.52 -5.00
N VAL A 71 21.76 -41.29 -6.04
CA VAL A 71 21.71 -42.76 -6.04
C VAL A 71 23.02 -43.32 -6.59
N VAL A 72 23.84 -43.87 -5.70
CA VAL A 72 24.97 -44.70 -6.09
C VAL A 72 24.43 -46.12 -6.32
N ARG A 73 24.46 -46.59 -7.57
CA ARG A 73 24.23 -48.01 -7.88
C ARG A 73 25.52 -48.78 -7.64
N ILE A 74 25.51 -49.62 -6.60
CA ILE A 74 26.58 -50.60 -6.37
C ILE A 74 26.15 -51.86 -7.12
N GLU A 75 26.90 -52.26 -8.15
CA GLU A 75 26.60 -53.48 -8.90
C GLU A 75 26.58 -54.69 -7.96
N GLY A 76 25.48 -55.44 -7.97
CA GLY A 76 25.26 -56.62 -7.12
C GLY A 76 24.52 -56.38 -5.80
N SER A 77 24.12 -55.15 -5.46
CA SER A 77 23.25 -54.91 -4.29
C SER A 77 21.77 -55.10 -4.63
N LEU A 78 21.01 -55.72 -3.72
CA LEU A 78 19.56 -55.97 -3.87
C LEU A 78 18.68 -54.70 -3.79
N GLY A 79 19.29 -53.52 -3.67
CA GLY A 79 18.61 -52.23 -3.52
C GLY A 79 19.51 -51.04 -3.83
N GLN A 80 18.90 -49.86 -3.96
CA GLN A 80 19.58 -48.58 -4.23
C GLN A 80 19.98 -47.91 -2.91
N VAL A 81 21.27 -47.61 -2.72
CA VAL A 81 21.75 -46.90 -1.53
C VAL A 81 21.65 -45.39 -1.78
N ALA A 82 20.58 -44.77 -1.27
CA ALA A 82 20.45 -43.31 -1.29
C ALA A 82 21.34 -42.68 -0.20
N VAL A 83 22.29 -41.84 -0.59
CA VAL A 83 23.13 -41.11 0.38
C VAL A 83 22.38 -39.85 0.79
N SER A 84 22.08 -39.69 2.08
CA SER A 84 21.50 -38.45 2.58
C SER A 84 22.55 -37.35 2.53
N THR A 85 22.36 -36.38 1.66
CA THR A 85 23.20 -35.18 1.59
C THR A 85 22.43 -33.97 2.11
N CYS A 86 23.15 -32.88 2.39
CA CYS A 86 22.54 -31.58 2.74
C CYS A 86 21.64 -31.02 1.62
N PHE A 87 21.79 -31.49 0.38
CA PHE A 87 20.98 -31.10 -0.78
C PHE A 87 19.78 -32.03 -1.05
N SER A 88 19.73 -33.21 -0.43
CA SER A 88 18.61 -34.16 -0.55
C SER A 88 18.35 -34.89 0.79
N PRO A 89 17.86 -34.17 1.82
CA PRO A 89 17.54 -34.78 3.10
C PRO A 89 16.37 -35.77 2.95
N ARG A 90 16.41 -36.89 3.69
CA ARG A 90 15.28 -37.83 3.75
C ARG A 90 14.10 -37.17 4.44
N ARG A 91 12.90 -37.21 3.84
CA ARG A 91 11.65 -36.81 4.50
C ARG A 91 11.40 -37.74 5.69
N ALA A 92 11.48 -37.21 6.91
CA ALA A 92 11.23 -37.98 8.14
C ALA A 92 9.74 -37.99 8.54
N ILE A 93 8.96 -37.01 8.10
CA ILE A 93 7.55 -36.82 8.47
C ILE A 93 6.78 -36.39 7.23
N ASP A 94 5.75 -37.15 6.87
CA ASP A 94 4.80 -36.82 5.80
C ASP A 94 3.53 -36.29 6.48
N ALA A 95 3.38 -34.97 6.52
CA ALA A 95 2.18 -34.34 7.07
C ALA A 95 1.07 -34.45 6.04
N VAL A 96 0.27 -35.51 6.14
CA VAL A 96 -0.98 -35.65 5.39
C VAL A 96 -1.91 -34.51 5.82
N PRO A 97 -2.35 -33.63 4.90
CA PRO A 97 -3.32 -32.60 5.25
C PRO A 97 -4.67 -33.29 5.49
N HIS A 98 -5.04 -33.50 6.75
CA HIS A 98 -6.43 -33.75 7.10
C HIS A 98 -7.16 -32.41 7.13
N GLY A 99 -7.68 -32.02 5.96
CA GLY A 99 -8.65 -30.93 5.86
C GLY A 99 -9.98 -31.37 6.42
N SER A 100 -10.32 -30.88 7.61
CA SER A 100 -11.68 -30.94 8.16
C SER A 100 -12.64 -30.23 7.21
N GLN A 101 -13.65 -30.96 6.77
CA GLN A 101 -14.70 -30.48 5.86
C GLN A 101 -15.73 -29.68 6.67
N ASP A 102 -15.44 -28.40 6.98
CA ASP A 102 -16.45 -27.46 7.51
C ASP A 102 -17.19 -26.78 6.35
N GLN A 103 -18.09 -27.54 5.73
CA GLN A 103 -19.06 -27.04 4.75
C GLN A 103 -20.28 -26.49 5.51
N GLU A 104 -20.25 -25.24 5.95
CA GLU A 104 -21.47 -24.40 6.07
C GLU A 104 -21.14 -22.92 6.39
N THR A 105 -19.97 -22.60 6.93
CA THR A 105 -19.43 -21.22 7.05
C THR A 105 -18.52 -20.81 5.87
N GLY A 106 -18.46 -21.66 4.84
CA GLY A 106 -17.37 -21.72 3.86
C GLY A 106 -17.33 -20.62 2.80
N ALA A 107 -18.44 -20.02 2.40
CA ALA A 107 -18.45 -19.08 1.27
C ALA A 107 -17.80 -17.72 1.61
N ALA A 108 -18.18 -17.10 2.73
CA ALA A 108 -17.60 -15.81 3.17
C ALA A 108 -16.16 -15.98 3.67
N SER A 109 -15.85 -17.11 4.34
CA SER A 109 -14.48 -17.48 4.72
C SER A 109 -13.60 -17.69 3.48
N SER A 110 -14.11 -18.39 2.46
CA SER A 110 -13.40 -18.61 1.20
C SER A 110 -13.15 -17.31 0.42
N GLN A 111 -14.12 -16.39 0.37
CA GLN A 111 -13.93 -15.08 -0.27
C GLN A 111 -12.85 -14.26 0.45
N ARG A 112 -12.91 -14.19 1.79
CA ARG A 112 -11.85 -13.51 2.56
C ARG A 112 -10.47 -14.13 2.33
N LEU A 113 -10.38 -15.46 2.33
CA LEU A 113 -9.14 -16.18 2.04
C LEU A 113 -8.65 -15.92 0.61
N GLN A 114 -9.54 -15.83 -0.36
CA GLN A 114 -9.21 -15.48 -1.74
C GLN A 114 -8.64 -14.06 -1.86
N VAL A 115 -9.27 -13.08 -1.20
CA VAL A 115 -8.76 -11.70 -1.15
C VAL A 115 -7.37 -11.67 -0.51
N LEU A 116 -7.17 -12.37 0.60
CA LEU A 116 -5.87 -12.45 1.27
C LEU A 116 -4.81 -13.11 0.39
N ALA A 117 -5.12 -14.25 -0.24
CA ALA A 117 -4.21 -14.93 -1.15
C ALA A 117 -3.85 -14.07 -2.37
N ARG A 118 -4.82 -13.31 -2.89
CA ARG A 118 -4.60 -12.34 -3.97
C ARG A 118 -3.67 -11.22 -3.52
N ILE A 119 -3.89 -10.66 -2.32
CA ILE A 119 -2.99 -9.64 -1.74
C ILE A 119 -1.57 -10.19 -1.60
N GLU A 120 -1.40 -11.41 -1.07
CA GLU A 120 -0.08 -12.03 -0.94
C GLU A 120 0.62 -12.18 -2.29
N LYS A 121 -0.08 -12.68 -3.31
CA LYS A 121 0.46 -12.83 -4.66
C LYS A 121 0.90 -11.49 -5.25
N MET A 122 0.06 -10.45 -5.13
CA MET A 122 0.41 -9.11 -5.62
C MET A 122 1.58 -8.51 -4.83
N PHE A 123 1.69 -8.79 -3.53
CA PHE A 123 2.78 -8.28 -2.71
C PHE A 123 4.12 -8.93 -3.08
N LEU A 124 4.16 -10.23 -3.35
CA LEU A 124 5.37 -10.90 -3.85
C LEU A 124 5.83 -10.30 -5.18
N GLN A 125 4.90 -10.10 -6.12
CA GLN A 125 5.18 -9.41 -7.39
C GLN A 125 5.68 -7.98 -7.19
N LEU A 126 5.13 -7.23 -6.22
CA LEU A 126 5.61 -5.89 -5.89
C LEU A 126 7.06 -5.92 -5.36
N LEU A 127 7.38 -6.89 -4.48
CA LEU A 127 8.74 -7.05 -3.95
C LEU A 127 9.74 -7.41 -5.05
N GLU A 128 9.34 -8.22 -6.04
CA GLU A 128 10.16 -8.53 -7.22
C GLU A 128 10.51 -7.27 -8.03
N ILE A 129 9.54 -6.37 -8.20
CA ILE A 129 9.69 -5.11 -8.93
C ILE A 129 10.57 -4.12 -8.16
N GLU A 130 10.41 -4.03 -6.84
CA GLU A 130 11.22 -3.18 -5.99
C GLU A 130 12.67 -3.69 -5.90
N GLY A 131 12.88 -5.00 -5.80
CA GLY A 131 14.22 -5.61 -5.76
C GLY A 131 15.03 -5.40 -7.05
N GLN A 132 14.37 -5.36 -8.21
CA GLN A 132 15.03 -5.05 -9.49
C GLN A 132 15.51 -3.59 -9.58
N LYS A 133 14.90 -2.67 -8.82
CA LYS A 133 15.25 -1.24 -8.83
C LYS A 133 16.59 -0.95 -8.16
N ASP A 134 17.00 -1.79 -7.20
CA ASP A 134 18.28 -1.66 -6.49
C ASP A 134 19.45 -2.30 -7.26
N GLY A 135 19.16 -3.10 -8.31
CA GLY A 135 20.14 -3.66 -9.24
C GLY A 135 20.49 -2.70 -10.38
N LEU A 136 21.73 -2.77 -10.88
CA LEU A 136 22.30 -1.90 -11.94
C LEU A 136 21.31 -1.56 -13.09
N PRO A 137 21.28 -0.32 -13.61
CA PRO A 137 20.33 0.09 -14.62
C PRO A 137 20.66 -0.56 -15.97
N GLN A 138 19.89 -1.56 -16.39
CA GLN A 138 19.96 -2.13 -17.73
C GLN A 138 18.87 -1.51 -18.62
N PRO A 139 19.22 -0.88 -19.76
CA PRO A 139 18.30 -0.06 -20.55
C PRO A 139 17.14 -0.84 -21.21
N CYS A 140 17.24 -2.17 -21.36
CA CYS A 140 16.15 -3.03 -21.86
C CYS A 140 15.10 -3.42 -20.78
N SER A 141 15.28 -2.99 -19.51
CA SER A 141 14.43 -3.36 -18.37
C SER A 141 13.16 -2.50 -18.25
N SER A 142 13.16 -1.26 -18.75
CA SER A 142 12.08 -0.30 -18.45
C SER A 142 10.71 -0.71 -19.01
N GLU A 143 10.63 -1.25 -20.23
CA GLU A 143 9.36 -1.71 -20.80
C GLU A 143 8.83 -2.94 -20.07
N GLN A 144 9.71 -3.89 -19.71
CA GLN A 144 9.33 -5.08 -18.95
C GLN A 144 8.85 -4.71 -17.55
N TRP A 145 9.52 -3.76 -16.91
CA TRP A 145 9.17 -3.20 -15.61
C TRP A 145 7.81 -2.49 -15.65
N ASN A 146 7.57 -1.62 -16.64
CA ASN A 146 6.27 -0.97 -16.85
C ASN A 146 5.16 -2.00 -17.10
N ASN A 147 5.44 -3.05 -17.89
CA ASN A 147 4.48 -4.13 -18.14
C ASN A 147 4.17 -4.94 -16.87
N GLN A 148 5.14 -5.16 -15.98
CA GLN A 148 4.92 -5.83 -14.69
C GLN A 148 4.05 -4.97 -13.76
N ILE A 149 4.30 -3.67 -13.71
CA ILE A 149 3.50 -2.72 -12.93
C ILE A 149 2.09 -2.61 -13.47
N GLU A 150 1.92 -2.55 -14.79
CA GLU A 150 0.60 -2.50 -15.42
C GLU A 150 -0.18 -3.80 -15.16
N LYS A 151 0.49 -4.96 -15.21
CA LYS A 151 -0.12 -6.25 -14.81
C LYS A 151 -0.57 -6.23 -13.34
N LEU A 152 0.23 -5.67 -12.45
CA LEU A 152 -0.14 -5.50 -11.03
C LEU A 152 -1.33 -4.55 -10.86
N PHE A 153 -1.33 -3.42 -11.56
CA PHE A 153 -2.43 -2.48 -11.55
C PHE A 153 -3.74 -3.13 -12.03
N GLN A 154 -3.67 -3.88 -13.13
CA GLN A 154 -4.80 -4.65 -13.64
C GLN A 154 -5.25 -5.71 -12.63
N ALA A 155 -4.32 -6.44 -12.02
CA ALA A 155 -4.61 -7.43 -10.99
C ALA A 155 -5.19 -6.81 -9.71
N LEU A 156 -4.98 -5.51 -9.45
CA LEU A 156 -5.60 -4.77 -8.36
C LEU A 156 -7.03 -4.31 -8.72
N ARG A 157 -7.26 -3.94 -9.99
CA ARG A 157 -8.53 -3.43 -10.50
C ARG A 157 -9.52 -4.50 -10.95
N THR A 158 -9.09 -5.73 -11.20
CA THR A 158 -9.98 -6.79 -11.70
C THR A 158 -11.14 -7.06 -10.73
N PRO A 159 -12.40 -6.86 -11.15
CA PRO A 159 -13.56 -7.26 -10.37
C PRO A 159 -13.62 -8.79 -10.29
N GLU A 160 -13.96 -9.34 -9.12
CA GLU A 160 -14.20 -10.78 -9.01
C GLU A 160 -15.52 -11.13 -9.70
N GLN A 161 -15.48 -12.05 -10.66
CA GLN A 161 -16.57 -12.34 -11.59
C GLN A 161 -17.84 -12.96 -10.96
N ASN A 162 -17.88 -13.17 -9.64
CA ASN A 162 -18.90 -14.01 -9.01
C ASN A 162 -19.39 -13.37 -7.71
N THR A 163 -20.40 -12.48 -7.76
CA THR A 163 -21.60 -12.47 -6.90
C THR A 163 -22.45 -11.22 -7.21
N LEU A 164 -23.74 -11.46 -7.42
CA LEU A 164 -24.80 -10.49 -7.67
C LEU A 164 -25.02 -9.61 -6.42
N GLU A 165 -25.19 -8.30 -6.63
CA GLU A 165 -25.88 -7.32 -5.76
C GLU A 165 -25.17 -6.47 -4.69
N GLU A 166 -23.94 -6.72 -4.26
CA GLU A 166 -23.16 -5.69 -3.51
C GLU A 166 -21.68 -5.74 -3.92
N ALA A 167 -21.45 -5.41 -5.19
CA ALA A 167 -20.14 -5.33 -5.83
C ALA A 167 -19.31 -4.15 -5.28
N ALA A 168 -18.83 -4.27 -4.05
CA ALA A 168 -17.64 -3.53 -3.66
C ALA A 168 -16.52 -4.05 -4.58
N ASP A 169 -16.10 -3.20 -5.53
CA ASP A 169 -14.97 -3.41 -6.43
C ASP A 169 -13.88 -4.23 -5.73
N GLY A 170 -13.29 -5.22 -6.41
CA GLY A 170 -12.20 -6.04 -5.83
C GLY A 170 -11.10 -5.18 -5.21
N PHE A 171 -10.91 -3.97 -5.74
CA PHE A 171 -10.07 -2.91 -5.18
C PHE A 171 -10.46 -2.46 -3.76
N LEU A 172 -11.74 -2.21 -3.47
CA LEU A 172 -12.23 -1.83 -2.13
C LEU A 172 -12.06 -2.96 -1.12
N GLN A 173 -12.20 -4.21 -1.55
CA GLN A 173 -11.94 -5.37 -0.70
C GLN A 173 -10.46 -5.44 -0.30
N VAL A 174 -9.55 -5.19 -1.26
CA VAL A 174 -8.11 -5.08 -0.98
C VAL A 174 -7.82 -3.95 0.02
N LEU A 175 -8.40 -2.77 -0.18
CA LEU A 175 -8.26 -1.64 0.74
C LEU A 175 -8.92 -1.84 2.11
N SER A 176 -9.77 -2.84 2.28
CA SER A 176 -10.34 -3.19 3.59
C SER A 176 -9.33 -3.95 4.47
N VAL A 177 -8.24 -4.46 3.90
CA VAL A 177 -7.20 -5.21 4.62
C VAL A 177 -5.96 -4.34 4.84
N ARG A 178 -5.40 -4.33 6.07
CA ARG A 178 -4.18 -3.57 6.42
C ARG A 178 -3.01 -3.77 5.43
N LYS A 179 -2.73 -5.03 5.06
CA LYS A 179 -1.67 -5.35 4.09
C LYS A 179 -2.00 -4.87 2.66
N GLY A 180 -3.28 -4.85 2.29
CA GLY A 180 -3.73 -4.27 1.02
C GLY A 180 -3.56 -2.75 0.98
N LYS A 181 -3.84 -2.04 2.07
CA LYS A 181 -3.52 -0.59 2.21
C LYS A 181 -2.02 -0.33 2.03
N ALA A 182 -1.18 -1.15 2.66
CA ALA A 182 0.28 -1.06 2.53
C ALA A 182 0.75 -1.36 1.09
N LEU A 183 0.16 -2.36 0.43
CA LEU A 183 0.41 -2.67 -0.97
C LEU A 183 0.14 -1.45 -1.87
N VAL A 184 -1.04 -0.84 -1.74
CA VAL A 184 -1.42 0.34 -2.54
C VAL A 184 -0.51 1.54 -2.23
N ALA A 185 -0.17 1.76 -0.96
CA ALA A 185 0.73 2.84 -0.56
C ALA A 185 2.12 2.74 -1.20
N ARG A 186 2.66 1.51 -1.33
CA ARG A 186 3.95 1.24 -1.99
C ARG A 186 3.86 1.22 -3.51
N LEU A 187 2.73 0.80 -4.06
CA LEU A 187 2.50 0.76 -5.50
C LEU A 187 2.32 2.16 -6.10
N LEU A 188 1.64 3.07 -5.39
CA LEU A 188 1.32 4.43 -5.87
C LEU A 188 2.52 5.20 -6.46
N PRO A 189 3.69 5.27 -5.79
CA PRO A 189 4.87 5.95 -6.33
C PRO A 189 5.53 5.27 -7.55
N LEU A 190 5.17 4.02 -7.85
CA LEU A 190 5.70 3.27 -8.98
C LEU A 190 4.80 3.38 -10.22
N LEU A 191 3.55 3.79 -10.04
CA LEU A 191 2.58 3.87 -11.13
C LEU A 191 2.81 5.08 -12.03
N PRO A 192 2.48 4.97 -13.33
CA PRO A 192 2.30 6.12 -14.19
C PRO A 192 1.23 7.08 -13.65
N GLN A 193 1.36 8.36 -13.95
CA GLN A 193 0.48 9.44 -13.46
C GLN A 193 -1.01 9.12 -13.66
N ASP A 194 -1.42 8.72 -14.87
CA ASP A 194 -2.83 8.42 -15.19
C ASP A 194 -3.41 7.30 -14.31
N ARG A 195 -2.60 6.27 -14.02
CA ARG A 195 -3.00 5.13 -13.18
C ARG A 195 -3.08 5.54 -11.70
N ALA A 196 -2.14 6.35 -11.24
CA ALA A 196 -2.14 6.89 -9.89
C ALA A 196 -3.35 7.81 -9.64
N VAL A 197 -3.65 8.70 -10.59
CA VAL A 197 -4.85 9.56 -10.56
C VAL A 197 -6.13 8.72 -10.52
N SER A 198 -6.23 7.69 -11.37
CA SER A 198 -7.38 6.78 -11.36
C SER A 198 -7.61 6.13 -9.98
N LEU A 199 -6.54 5.68 -9.29
CA LEU A 199 -6.65 5.13 -7.93
C LEU A 199 -7.06 6.19 -6.91
N LEU A 200 -6.47 7.39 -7.00
CA LEU A 200 -6.84 8.51 -6.14
C LEU A 200 -8.35 8.79 -6.27
N LEU A 201 -8.87 8.90 -7.49
CA LEU A 201 -10.30 9.13 -7.74
C LEU A 201 -11.18 8.02 -7.15
N ALA A 202 -10.78 6.76 -7.30
CA ALA A 202 -11.52 5.64 -6.71
C ALA A 202 -11.49 5.67 -5.17
N ILE A 203 -10.35 6.04 -4.58
CA ILE A 203 -10.22 6.18 -3.12
C ILE A 203 -11.05 7.35 -2.61
N THR A 204 -11.03 8.50 -3.27
CA THR A 204 -11.79 9.69 -2.86
C THR A 204 -13.29 9.47 -3.01
N HIS A 205 -13.72 8.86 -4.11
CA HIS A 205 -15.13 8.57 -4.36
C HIS A 205 -15.71 7.61 -3.30
N HIS A 206 -14.94 6.63 -2.85
CA HIS A 206 -15.35 5.66 -1.83
C HIS A 206 -14.82 5.96 -0.42
N LEU A 207 -14.30 7.17 -0.18
CA LEU A 207 -13.66 7.55 1.07
C LEU A 207 -14.54 7.31 2.31
N PRO A 208 -15.84 7.66 2.32
CA PRO A 208 -16.70 7.43 3.50
C PRO A 208 -16.81 5.94 3.87
N LEU A 209 -16.89 5.06 2.86
CA LEU A 209 -16.95 3.61 3.06
C LEU A 209 -15.63 3.06 3.59
N LEU A 210 -14.50 3.55 3.07
CA LEU A 210 -13.17 3.14 3.50
C LEU A 210 -12.90 3.56 4.95
N VAL A 211 -13.23 4.81 5.30
CA VAL A 211 -13.10 5.34 6.67
C VAL A 211 -13.90 4.49 7.66
N ARG A 212 -15.15 4.15 7.32
CA ARG A 212 -16.00 3.31 8.17
C ARG A 212 -15.41 1.91 8.39
N ARG A 213 -14.67 1.37 7.43
CA ARG A 213 -14.01 0.06 7.53
C ARG A 213 -12.63 0.11 8.21
N ASP A 214 -12.03 1.29 8.38
CA ASP A 214 -10.67 1.46 8.94
C ASP A 214 -10.65 1.73 10.46
N VAL A 215 -11.80 1.77 11.14
CA VAL A 215 -11.90 2.13 12.57
C VAL A 215 -10.99 1.26 13.46
N ALA A 216 -10.86 -0.04 13.15
CA ALA A 216 -10.03 -0.95 13.95
C ALA A 216 -8.52 -0.87 13.64
N ASP A 217 -8.15 -0.61 12.38
CA ASP A 217 -6.77 -0.71 11.91
C ASP A 217 -6.04 0.64 11.89
N GLN A 218 -6.78 1.75 11.70
CA GLN A 218 -6.28 3.12 11.49
C GLN A 218 -5.13 3.20 10.47
N ALA A 219 -5.12 2.30 9.50
CA ALA A 219 -4.00 2.07 8.60
C ALA A 219 -4.09 2.89 7.31
N LEU A 220 -5.22 3.56 7.05
CA LEU A 220 -5.36 4.42 5.86
C LEU A 220 -4.36 5.58 5.83
N GLN A 221 -3.86 6.01 7.00
CA GLN A 221 -2.86 7.08 7.12
C GLN A 221 -1.59 6.82 6.29
N MET A 222 -1.25 5.54 6.04
CA MET A 222 -0.10 5.17 5.19
C MET A 222 -0.24 5.69 3.75
N LEU A 223 -1.47 5.87 3.28
CA LEU A 223 -1.77 6.35 1.92
C LEU A 223 -1.62 7.87 1.80
N PHE A 224 -1.62 8.63 2.90
CA PHE A 224 -1.64 10.09 2.85
C PHE A 224 -0.45 10.67 2.08
N LYS A 225 0.78 10.22 2.38
CA LYS A 225 1.99 10.73 1.71
C LYS A 225 2.03 10.37 0.22
N PRO A 226 1.80 9.11 -0.20
CA PRO A 226 1.72 8.77 -1.63
C PRO A 226 0.61 9.51 -2.38
N LEU A 227 -0.59 9.59 -1.80
CA LEU A 227 -1.72 10.28 -2.42
C LEU A 227 -1.49 11.79 -2.53
N GLY A 228 -0.87 12.41 -1.52
CA GLY A 228 -0.54 13.83 -1.56
C GLY A 228 0.29 14.24 -2.78
N LYS A 229 1.21 13.37 -3.23
CA LYS A 229 1.96 13.58 -4.49
C LYS A 229 1.10 13.43 -5.73
N CYS A 230 0.06 12.60 -5.68
CA CYS A 230 -0.85 12.38 -6.79
C CYS A 230 -1.86 13.53 -6.94
N ILE A 231 -2.21 14.21 -5.83
CA ILE A 231 -3.17 15.32 -5.83
C ILE A 231 -2.72 16.46 -6.73
N SER A 232 -1.42 16.81 -6.74
CA SER A 232 -0.89 17.88 -7.59
C SER A 232 -1.03 17.63 -9.09
N HIS A 233 -1.34 16.38 -9.48
CA HIS A 233 -1.52 15.97 -10.87
C HIS A 233 -2.99 15.94 -11.32
N LEU A 234 -3.94 16.22 -10.41
CA LEU A 234 -5.37 16.24 -10.73
C LEU A 234 -5.74 17.47 -11.56
N THR A 235 -6.55 17.25 -12.58
CA THR A 235 -7.30 18.32 -13.25
C THR A 235 -8.51 18.75 -12.41
N PHE A 236 -9.07 19.93 -12.69
CA PHE A 236 -10.22 20.45 -11.95
C PHE A 236 -11.45 19.53 -12.08
N HIS A 237 -11.70 19.01 -13.29
CA HIS A 237 -12.80 18.08 -13.55
C HIS A 237 -12.65 16.75 -12.79
N GLU A 238 -11.45 16.16 -12.80
CA GLU A 238 -11.17 14.91 -12.06
C GLU A 238 -11.34 15.12 -10.54
N LEU A 239 -10.87 16.24 -10.01
CA LEU A 239 -11.03 16.59 -8.61
C LEU A 239 -12.52 16.64 -8.21
N LEU A 240 -13.35 17.30 -9.03
CA LEU A 240 -14.79 17.36 -8.80
C LEU A 240 -15.43 15.97 -8.86
N GLN A 241 -15.09 15.16 -9.86
CA GLN A 241 -15.56 13.79 -9.98
C GLN A 241 -15.20 12.96 -8.74
N GLY A 242 -13.98 13.11 -8.22
CA GLY A 242 -13.52 12.41 -7.03
C GLY A 242 -14.28 12.81 -5.76
N LEU A 243 -14.64 14.09 -5.62
CA LEU A 243 -15.35 14.61 -4.46
C LEU A 243 -16.87 14.40 -4.52
N GLN A 244 -17.47 14.14 -5.70
CA GLN A 244 -18.89 13.80 -5.82
C GLN A 244 -19.30 12.62 -4.93
N GLY A 245 -18.40 11.67 -4.68
CA GLY A 245 -18.62 10.55 -3.76
C GLY A 245 -18.94 10.98 -2.31
N LEU A 246 -18.51 12.18 -1.89
CA LEU A 246 -18.83 12.75 -0.59
C LEU A 246 -20.24 13.33 -0.52
N MET A 247 -20.83 13.66 -1.68
CA MET A 247 -22.18 14.23 -1.79
C MET A 247 -23.26 13.15 -1.96
N LEU A 248 -22.88 11.91 -2.30
CA LEU A 248 -23.80 10.80 -2.51
C LEU A 248 -24.24 10.18 -1.17
N PHE A 249 -25.53 10.30 -0.84
CA PHE A 249 -26.11 9.65 0.32
C PHE A 249 -26.17 8.13 0.14
N PRO A 250 -25.60 7.33 1.07
CA PRO A 250 -25.80 5.89 1.09
C PRO A 250 -27.29 5.57 1.30
N PRO A 251 -27.83 4.53 0.63
CA PRO A 251 -29.21 4.12 0.86
C PRO A 251 -29.39 3.70 2.33
N GLY A 252 -30.31 4.37 3.03
CA GLY A 252 -30.69 4.03 4.41
C GLY A 252 -29.87 4.67 5.54
N SER A 253 -28.92 5.57 5.26
CA SER A 253 -28.21 6.32 6.31
C SER A 253 -28.74 7.75 6.49
N SER A 254 -28.98 8.16 7.74
CA SER A 254 -29.30 9.55 8.11
C SER A 254 -28.06 10.45 8.22
N GLU A 255 -26.89 9.86 8.42
CA GLU A 255 -25.63 10.59 8.55
C GLU A 255 -25.04 10.95 7.19
N ARG A 256 -24.54 12.18 7.07
CA ARG A 256 -23.90 12.67 5.85
C ARG A 256 -22.51 12.03 5.71
N PRO A 257 -22.10 11.63 4.49
CA PRO A 257 -20.79 11.03 4.28
C PRO A 257 -19.63 11.95 4.66
N VAL A 258 -19.78 13.25 4.45
CA VAL A 258 -18.80 14.28 4.83
C VAL A 258 -18.53 14.25 6.33
N THR A 259 -19.57 14.12 7.17
CA THR A 259 -19.43 14.07 8.63
C THR A 259 -18.53 12.91 9.06
N LEU A 260 -18.70 11.72 8.46
CA LEU A 260 -17.85 10.55 8.74
C LEU A 260 -16.39 10.78 8.36
N VAL A 261 -16.15 11.48 7.25
CA VAL A 261 -14.81 11.81 6.77
C VAL A 261 -14.13 12.81 7.69
N LEU A 262 -14.86 13.83 8.17
CA LEU A 262 -14.37 14.85 9.10
C LEU A 262 -14.05 14.28 10.50
N GLN A 263 -14.73 13.21 10.92
CA GLN A 263 -14.45 12.50 12.17
C GLN A 263 -13.19 11.61 12.11
N ASN A 264 -12.61 11.39 10.93
CA ASN A 264 -11.45 10.53 10.75
C ASN A 264 -10.22 11.33 10.36
N GLN A 265 -9.11 11.11 11.07
CA GLN A 265 -7.84 11.83 10.84
C GLN A 265 -7.34 11.72 9.40
N PHE A 266 -7.38 10.54 8.77
CA PHE A 266 -7.00 10.41 7.37
C PHE A 266 -8.02 11.08 6.43
N GLY A 267 -9.31 10.89 6.71
CA GLY A 267 -10.40 11.47 5.93
C GLY A 267 -10.32 13.00 5.84
N ILE A 268 -10.27 13.68 6.99
CA ILE A 268 -10.15 15.14 7.04
C ILE A 268 -8.87 15.64 6.36
N SER A 269 -7.75 14.93 6.54
CA SER A 269 -6.47 15.31 5.92
C SER A 269 -6.51 15.23 4.40
N LEU A 270 -7.09 14.15 3.86
CA LEU A 270 -7.22 13.98 2.41
C LEU A 270 -8.19 15.01 1.83
N LEU A 271 -9.32 15.26 2.51
CA LEU A 271 -10.28 16.27 2.11
C LEU A 271 -9.65 17.66 2.05
N TYR A 272 -8.89 18.03 3.09
CA TYR A 272 -8.18 19.31 3.17
C TYR A 272 -7.13 19.45 2.07
N ALA A 273 -6.37 18.40 1.78
CA ALA A 273 -5.42 18.42 0.67
C ALA A 273 -6.09 18.59 -0.70
N LEU A 274 -7.24 17.94 -0.92
CA LEU A 274 -8.03 18.10 -2.15
C LEU A 274 -8.61 19.51 -2.26
N LEU A 275 -9.19 20.04 -1.18
CA LEU A 275 -9.73 21.40 -1.16
C LEU A 275 -8.65 22.45 -1.45
N SER A 276 -7.47 22.27 -0.86
CA SER A 276 -6.31 23.12 -1.07
C SER A 276 -5.87 23.13 -2.54
N HIS A 277 -5.82 21.96 -3.20
CA HIS A 277 -5.48 21.86 -4.63
C HIS A 277 -6.57 22.44 -5.52
N GLY A 278 -7.84 22.19 -5.21
CA GLY A 278 -8.98 22.75 -5.94
C GLY A 278 -8.98 24.28 -5.94
N GLU A 279 -8.68 24.91 -4.80
CA GLU A 279 -8.54 26.37 -4.72
C GLU A 279 -7.41 26.91 -5.60
N GLN A 280 -6.28 26.19 -5.69
CA GLN A 280 -5.17 26.56 -6.56
C GLN A 280 -5.58 26.51 -8.04
N LEU A 281 -6.32 25.48 -8.45
CA LEU A 281 -6.82 25.34 -9.82
C LEU A 281 -7.83 26.45 -10.16
N VAL A 282 -8.79 26.73 -9.26
CA VAL A 282 -9.78 27.80 -9.47
C VAL A 282 -9.12 29.17 -9.53
N SER A 283 -8.14 29.43 -8.67
CA SER A 283 -7.37 30.68 -8.69
C SER A 283 -6.63 30.90 -10.02
N LEU A 284 -6.13 29.82 -10.63
CA LEU A 284 -5.46 29.87 -11.94
C LEU A 284 -6.43 30.11 -13.11
N GLU A 285 -7.62 29.49 -13.06
CA GLU A 285 -8.65 29.57 -14.11
C GLU A 285 -9.49 30.86 -14.07
N SER A 286 -9.57 31.53 -12.92
CA SER A 286 -10.34 32.77 -12.70
C SER A 286 -10.00 33.96 -13.61
N SER A 287 -8.97 33.83 -14.45
CA SER A 287 -8.52 34.89 -15.36
C SER A 287 -9.22 34.94 -16.72
N LEU A 288 -10.01 33.92 -17.11
CA LEU A 288 -10.37 33.77 -18.53
C LEU A 288 -11.84 33.50 -18.92
N GLU A 289 -12.74 32.92 -18.11
CA GLU A 289 -14.09 32.54 -18.62
C GLU A 289 -15.27 32.69 -17.63
N GLU A 290 -16.50 32.74 -18.18
CA GLU A 290 -17.78 32.72 -17.45
C GLU A 290 -17.87 31.51 -16.50
N PRO A 291 -18.64 31.59 -15.40
CA PRO A 291 -18.72 30.50 -14.44
C PRO A 291 -19.27 29.23 -15.09
N SER A 292 -18.38 28.27 -15.34
CA SER A 292 -18.71 26.93 -15.83
C SER A 292 -19.64 26.20 -14.83
N SER A 293 -20.38 25.20 -15.30
CA SER A 293 -21.18 24.31 -14.43
C SER A 293 -20.33 23.72 -13.29
N ASP A 294 -19.05 23.50 -13.58
CA ASP A 294 -18.07 22.88 -12.70
C ASP A 294 -17.67 23.85 -11.58
N HIS A 295 -17.56 25.16 -11.85
CA HIS A 295 -17.35 26.18 -10.81
C HIS A 295 -18.55 26.31 -9.85
N ARG A 296 -19.78 26.16 -10.35
CA ARG A 296 -20.96 26.12 -9.48
C ARG A 296 -20.93 24.88 -8.58
N ALA A 297 -20.68 23.71 -9.15
CA ALA A 297 -20.58 22.46 -8.41
C ALA A 297 -19.47 22.51 -7.33
N TRP A 298 -18.32 23.11 -7.66
CA TRP A 298 -17.25 23.39 -6.70
C TRP A 298 -17.73 24.26 -5.54
N THR A 299 -18.37 25.39 -5.86
CA THR A 299 -18.84 26.34 -4.84
C THR A 299 -19.87 25.69 -3.91
N ASP A 300 -20.84 24.97 -4.47
CA ASP A 300 -21.86 24.26 -3.69
C ASP A 300 -21.23 23.22 -2.75
N MET A 301 -20.18 22.54 -3.20
CA MET A 301 -19.43 21.55 -2.41
C MET A 301 -18.60 22.19 -1.30
N VAL A 302 -17.89 23.29 -1.57
CA VAL A 302 -17.12 24.03 -0.57
C VAL A 302 -18.05 24.58 0.52
N VAL A 303 -19.18 25.17 0.13
CA VAL A 303 -20.20 25.67 1.07
C VAL A 303 -20.78 24.54 1.92
N LEU A 304 -21.08 23.39 1.32
CA LEU A 304 -21.56 22.21 2.06
C LEU A 304 -20.54 21.76 3.10
N ILE A 305 -19.27 21.63 2.74
CA ILE A 305 -18.21 21.19 3.65
C ILE A 305 -17.99 22.21 4.77
N ALA A 306 -17.95 23.49 4.44
CA ALA A 306 -17.85 24.58 5.42
C ALA A 306 -18.99 24.53 6.44
N TRP A 307 -20.21 24.33 5.97
CA TRP A 307 -21.40 24.20 6.83
C TRP A 307 -21.30 22.98 7.75
N GLU A 308 -20.87 21.81 7.24
CA GLU A 308 -20.66 20.62 8.06
C GLU A 308 -19.63 20.85 9.17
N ILE A 309 -18.48 21.45 8.84
CA ILE A 309 -17.43 21.75 9.83
C ILE A 309 -17.96 22.68 10.93
N ALA A 310 -18.73 23.72 10.54
CA ALA A 310 -19.30 24.68 11.48
C ALA A 310 -20.36 24.06 12.42
N GLN A 311 -21.12 23.07 11.95
CA GLN A 311 -22.17 22.42 12.74
C GLN A 311 -21.65 21.31 13.65
N MET A 312 -20.52 20.69 13.32
CA MET A 312 -19.98 19.59 14.09
C MET A 312 -19.51 20.04 15.50
N PRO A 313 -19.65 19.19 16.54
CA PRO A 313 -19.01 19.42 17.85
C PRO A 313 -17.47 19.39 17.75
N THR A 314 -16.77 20.22 18.51
CA THR A 314 -15.28 20.31 18.47
C THR A 314 -14.64 18.97 18.77
N ALA A 315 -15.17 18.26 19.77
CA ALA A 315 -14.69 16.96 20.20
C ALA A 315 -14.89 15.85 19.16
N SER A 316 -15.69 16.09 18.10
CA SER A 316 -15.95 15.12 17.04
C SER A 316 -15.12 15.38 15.78
N LEU A 317 -14.50 16.55 15.65
CA LEU A 317 -13.63 16.85 14.51
C LEU A 317 -12.26 16.22 14.75
N ALA A 318 -11.77 15.43 13.78
CA ALA A 318 -10.45 14.83 13.90
C ALA A 318 -9.32 15.84 13.65
N GLU A 319 -8.18 15.67 14.33
CA GLU A 319 -6.98 16.47 14.08
C GLU A 319 -6.32 16.04 12.76
N PRO A 320 -6.18 16.94 11.77
CA PRO A 320 -5.60 16.62 10.47
C PRO A 320 -4.08 16.38 10.56
N LEU A 321 -3.55 15.49 9.73
CA LEU A 321 -2.12 15.19 9.58
C LEU A 321 -1.34 16.36 8.98
N ALA A 322 -1.99 17.17 8.16
CA ALA A 322 -1.43 18.37 7.57
C ALA A 322 -2.54 19.41 7.40
N PHE A 323 -2.20 20.67 7.67
CA PHE A 323 -3.10 21.79 7.54
C PHE A 323 -2.61 22.74 6.44
N PRO A 324 -3.24 22.73 5.25
CA PRO A 324 -2.90 23.67 4.19
C PRO A 324 -3.31 25.11 4.55
N SER A 325 -2.41 26.08 4.32
CA SER A 325 -2.60 27.48 4.71
C SER A 325 -3.68 28.22 3.89
N ASN A 326 -4.07 27.69 2.73
CA ASN A 326 -5.03 28.32 1.83
C ASN A 326 -6.49 27.90 2.10
N LEU A 327 -6.77 27.03 3.08
CA LEU A 327 -8.13 26.58 3.36
C LEU A 327 -9.01 27.64 4.01
N LEU A 328 -8.48 28.38 4.98
CA LEU A 328 -9.24 29.44 5.61
C LEU A 328 -9.62 30.54 4.59
N PRO A 329 -8.68 31.04 3.74
CA PRO A 329 -9.02 31.92 2.62
C PRO A 329 -10.10 31.36 1.69
N LEU A 330 -10.02 30.08 1.31
CA LEU A 330 -11.02 29.41 0.48
C LEU A 330 -12.43 29.55 1.09
N PHE A 331 -12.59 29.21 2.37
CA PHE A 331 -13.90 29.32 3.02
C PHE A 331 -14.37 30.78 3.14
N CYS A 332 -13.47 31.72 3.40
CA CYS A 332 -13.78 33.15 3.44
C CYS A 332 -14.36 33.69 2.13
N HIS A 333 -13.96 33.13 0.97
CA HIS A 333 -14.46 33.55 -0.33
C HIS A 333 -15.89 33.09 -0.61
N HIS A 334 -16.32 31.96 -0.02
CA HIS A 334 -17.58 31.30 -0.37
C HIS A 334 -18.66 31.38 0.71
N VAL A 335 -18.35 31.89 1.90
CA VAL A 335 -19.19 31.75 3.09
C VAL A 335 -19.35 33.08 3.84
N ASP A 336 -20.51 33.28 4.46
CA ASP A 336 -20.81 34.46 5.28
C ASP A 336 -19.87 34.63 6.50
N LYS A 337 -19.57 35.90 6.83
CA LYS A 337 -18.72 36.31 7.97
C LYS A 337 -18.98 35.60 9.31
N PRO A 338 -20.22 35.38 9.79
CA PRO A 338 -20.44 34.67 11.06
C PRO A 338 -19.99 33.20 11.01
N LEU A 339 -20.09 32.53 9.87
CA LEU A 339 -19.68 31.14 9.74
C LEU A 339 -18.15 31.04 9.60
N VAL A 340 -17.51 32.03 8.97
CA VAL A 340 -16.04 32.16 8.94
C VAL A 340 -15.46 32.26 10.35
N GLN A 341 -16.02 33.11 11.23
CA GLN A 341 -15.55 33.22 12.62
C GLN A 341 -15.69 31.90 13.39
N HIS A 342 -16.72 31.11 13.09
CA HIS A 342 -16.86 29.78 13.66
C HIS A 342 -15.82 28.81 13.07
N LEU A 343 -15.50 28.89 11.78
CA LEU A 343 -14.46 28.06 11.16
C LEU A 343 -13.06 28.39 11.68
N GLU A 344 -12.72 29.67 11.84
CA GLU A 344 -11.44 30.13 12.42
C GLU A 344 -11.21 29.48 13.79
N ALA A 345 -12.18 29.56 14.69
CA ALA A 345 -12.09 28.97 16.03
C ALA A 345 -12.08 27.42 16.06
N ARG A 346 -12.35 26.76 14.93
CA ARG A 346 -12.37 25.29 14.80
C ARG A 346 -11.16 24.74 14.06
N MET A 347 -10.47 25.61 13.33
CA MET A 347 -9.34 25.27 12.48
C MET A 347 -8.00 25.75 13.06
N GLU A 348 -8.01 26.62 14.08
CA GLU A 348 -6.91 26.85 15.04
C GLU A 348 -6.80 25.68 16.04
#